data_AF-A0A0P7Z007-F1
#
_entry.id   AF-A0A0P7Z007-F1
#
_cell.length_a   1.000
_cell.length_b   1.000
_cell.length_c   1.000
_cell.angle_alpha   90.00
_cell.angle_beta   90.00
_cell.angle_gamma   90.00
#
_symmetry.space_group_name_H-M   'P 1'
#
loop_
_entity.id
_entity.type
_entity.pdbx_description
1 polymer ?
#
loop_
_entity_poly.entity_id
_entity_poly.type
_entity_poly.pdbx_seq_one_letter_code
_entity_poly.pdbx_strand_id
1 'polypeptide(L)'
;MATAIEESHSEPMGYQAPDSFARFLADLKGVAREERQPLINPKLFASALSMDIQTLASHAHVHRTTISRAQGAEKLQRFLRDALRVLGAAADINGDFHDALFWFRNEPIGAFDYKTPEQLVSEGRADDLLRYVKALQAGVVG
;
A
#
# COMPACT_ATOMS: atom_id res chain seq x y z
N MET A 1 43.47 12.09 -4.23
CA MET A 1 42.93 11.69 -2.91
C MET A 1 41.43 11.89 -2.95
N ALA A 2 40.69 10.95 -2.36
CA ALA A 2 39.31 10.57 -2.70
C ALA A 2 38.28 11.71 -2.63
N THR A 3 37.54 11.88 -3.72
CA THR A 3 36.27 12.57 -3.82
C THR A 3 35.24 11.82 -2.98
N ALA A 4 34.80 12.43 -1.88
CA ALA A 4 33.61 11.98 -1.16
C ALA A 4 32.41 12.18 -2.09
N ILE A 5 31.85 11.06 -2.52
CA ILE A 5 30.57 11.00 -3.22
C ILE A 5 29.53 11.30 -2.13
N GLU A 6 28.97 12.51 -2.15
CA GLU A 6 27.70 12.78 -1.50
C GLU A 6 26.68 11.87 -2.18
N GLU A 7 26.46 10.69 -1.59
CA GLU A 7 25.30 9.86 -1.87
C GLU A 7 24.08 10.70 -1.49
N SER A 8 23.55 11.41 -2.49
CA SER A 8 22.32 12.15 -2.42
C SER A 8 21.22 11.16 -2.00
N HIS A 9 20.88 11.21 -0.71
CA HIS A 9 19.75 10.50 -0.15
C HIS A 9 18.49 11.20 -0.67
N SER A 10 18.13 10.92 -1.92
CA SER A 10 16.84 11.28 -2.48
C SER A 10 15.79 10.38 -1.84
N GLU A 11 15.39 10.72 -0.62
CA GLU A 11 14.09 10.32 -0.09
C GLU A 11 13.03 10.74 -1.11
N PRO A 12 12.01 9.94 -1.41
CA PRO A 12 10.82 10.41 -2.11
C PRO A 12 9.99 11.30 -1.16
N MET A 13 10.61 12.37 -0.64
CA MET A 13 10.03 13.40 0.22
C MET A 13 9.18 14.31 -0.65
N GLY A 14 7.87 14.05 -0.67
CA GLY A 14 6.91 14.98 -1.28
C GLY A 14 5.59 14.35 -1.73
N TYR A 15 5.50 13.02 -1.83
CA TYR A 15 4.21 12.39 -2.14
C TYR A 15 3.35 12.30 -0.88
N GLN A 16 2.39 13.19 -0.76
CA GLN A 16 1.31 13.10 0.21
C GLN A 16 0.13 12.37 -0.43
N ALA A 17 -0.49 11.46 0.32
CA ALA A 17 -1.70 10.79 -0.15
C ALA A 17 -2.76 11.85 -0.53
N PRO A 18 -3.37 11.74 -1.73
CA PRO A 18 -4.43 12.65 -2.15
C PRO A 18 -5.72 12.37 -1.38
N ASP A 19 -6.67 13.29 -1.39
CA ASP A 19 -7.94 13.12 -0.65
C ASP A 19 -8.82 11.97 -1.16
N SER A 20 -8.54 11.42 -2.35
CA SER A 20 -9.34 10.35 -2.96
C SER A 20 -8.51 9.19 -3.49
N PHE A 21 -9.05 7.99 -3.33
CA PHE A 21 -8.45 6.75 -3.86
C PHE A 21 -8.31 6.79 -5.39
N ALA A 22 -9.28 7.38 -6.10
CA ALA A 22 -9.23 7.52 -7.55
C ALA A 22 -8.02 8.34 -8.01
N ARG A 23 -7.68 9.42 -7.28
CA ARG A 23 -6.49 10.23 -7.56
C ARG A 23 -5.21 9.46 -7.26
N PHE A 24 -5.16 8.72 -6.15
CA PHE A 24 -4.02 7.87 -5.80
C PHE A 24 -3.75 6.82 -6.89
N LEU A 25 -4.80 6.14 -7.36
CA LEU A 25 -4.68 5.20 -8.49
C LEU A 25 -4.23 5.88 -9.78
N ALA A 26 -4.65 7.12 -10.04
CA ALA A 26 -4.22 7.87 -11.21
C ALA A 26 -2.73 8.19 -11.16
N ASP A 27 -2.21 8.57 -9.99
CA ASP A 27 -0.79 8.85 -9.78
C ASP A 27 0.07 7.58 -9.96
N LEU A 28 -0.37 6.45 -9.40
CA LEU A 28 0.27 5.14 -9.61
C LEU A 28 0.31 4.75 -11.09
N LYS A 29 -0.81 4.94 -11.81
CA LYS A 29 -0.87 4.72 -13.27
C LYS A 29 0.05 5.67 -14.04
N GLY A 30 0.22 6.91 -13.56
CA GLY A 30 1.13 7.90 -14.13
C GLY A 30 2.58 7.40 -14.10
N VAL A 31 3.05 6.99 -12.93
CA VAL A 31 4.41 6.46 -12.75
C VAL A 31 4.63 5.18 -13.57
N ALA A 32 3.67 4.25 -13.55
CA ALA A 32 3.75 3.02 -14.35
C ALA A 32 3.88 3.30 -15.87
N ARG A 33 3.21 4.36 -16.36
CA ARG A 33 3.32 4.79 -17.77
C ARG A 33 4.67 5.42 -18.08
N GLU A 34 5.19 6.24 -17.17
CA GLU A 34 6.50 6.89 -17.31
C GLU A 34 7.63 5.85 -17.35
N GLU A 35 7.60 4.90 -16.41
CA GLU A 35 8.57 3.80 -16.33
C GLU A 35 8.35 2.72 -17.42
N ARG A 36 7.25 2.82 -18.18
CA ARG A 36 6.81 1.86 -19.21
C ARG A 36 6.71 0.42 -18.68
N GLN A 37 6.34 0.27 -17.42
CA GLN A 37 6.20 -1.01 -16.76
C GLN A 37 4.86 -1.06 -16.01
N PRO A 38 4.07 -2.14 -16.14
CA PRO A 38 2.81 -2.28 -15.44
C PRO A 38 3.02 -2.70 -13.98
N LEU A 39 3.96 -2.05 -13.29
CA LEU A 39 4.34 -2.33 -11.92
C LEU A 39 3.84 -1.22 -10.99
N ILE A 40 3.45 -1.60 -9.78
CA ILE A 40 3.13 -0.64 -8.73
C ILE A 40 4.45 -0.15 -8.17
N ASN A 41 4.69 1.16 -8.21
CA ASN A 41 5.89 1.76 -7.64
C ASN A 41 5.85 1.63 -6.10
N PRO A 42 6.75 0.87 -5.47
CA PRO A 42 6.70 0.61 -4.03
C PRO A 42 6.96 1.87 -3.20
N LYS A 43 7.77 2.80 -3.71
CA LYS A 43 8.12 4.03 -3.00
C LYS A 43 6.93 4.98 -2.94
N LEU A 44 6.24 5.19 -4.06
CA LEU A 44 5.03 6.02 -4.09
C LEU A 44 3.95 5.45 -3.17
N PHE A 45 3.80 4.12 -3.16
CA PHE A 45 2.89 3.43 -2.24
C PHE A 45 3.30 3.65 -0.76
N ALA A 46 4.57 3.46 -0.41
CA ALA A 46 5.06 3.68 0.95
C ALA A 46 4.83 5.11 1.44
N SER A 47 5.12 6.11 0.59
CA SER A 47 4.89 7.53 0.89
C SER A 47 3.42 7.82 1.16
N ALA A 48 2.50 7.26 0.38
CA ALA A 48 1.06 7.44 0.58
C ALA A 48 0.57 6.98 1.97
N LEU A 49 1.11 5.85 2.45
CA LEU A 49 0.78 5.30 3.76
C LEU A 49 1.59 5.92 4.90
N SER A 50 2.48 6.88 4.62
CA SER A 50 3.45 7.40 5.59
C SER A 50 4.22 6.26 6.28
N MET A 51 4.63 5.26 5.51
CA MET A 51 5.47 4.15 5.97
C MET A 51 6.87 4.26 5.36
N ASP A 52 7.88 3.84 6.10
CA ASP A 52 9.23 3.76 5.58
C ASP A 52 9.43 2.48 4.76
N ILE A 53 10.50 2.47 3.95
CA ILE A 53 10.84 1.33 3.07
C ILE A 53 11.17 0.06 3.84
N GLN A 54 11.69 0.16 5.06
CA GLN A 54 12.00 -0.99 5.91
C GLN A 54 10.73 -1.65 6.44
N THR A 55 9.73 -0.86 6.82
CA THR A 55 8.40 -1.33 7.21
C THR A 55 7.70 -2.01 6.02
N LEU A 56 7.70 -1.38 4.84
CA LEU A 56 7.14 -1.99 3.63
C LEU A 56 7.82 -3.32 3.28
N ALA A 57 9.16 -3.38 3.36
CA ALA A 57 9.91 -4.60 3.07
C ALA A 57 9.55 -5.74 4.04
N SER A 58 9.36 -5.42 5.32
CA SER A 58 8.95 -6.37 6.35
C SER A 58 7.56 -6.94 6.05
N HIS A 59 6.58 -6.09 5.72
CA HIS A 59 5.22 -6.54 5.38
C HIS A 59 5.16 -7.34 4.08
N ALA A 60 5.94 -6.96 3.07
CA ALA A 60 6.05 -7.72 1.83
C ALA A 60 6.91 -9.00 1.97
N HIS A 61 7.50 -9.26 3.14
CA HIS A 61 8.42 -10.37 3.40
C HIS A 61 9.58 -10.43 2.39
N VAL A 62 10.13 -9.26 2.04
CA VAL A 62 11.28 -9.12 1.13
C VAL A 62 12.39 -8.32 1.80
N HIS A 63 13.60 -8.40 1.25
CA HIS A 63 14.69 -7.57 1.71
C HIS A 63 14.53 -6.12 1.20
N ARG A 64 14.95 -5.11 1.97
CA ARG A 64 14.89 -3.69 1.55
C ARG A 64 15.54 -3.43 0.19
N THR A 65 16.58 -4.19 -0.16
CA THR A 65 17.25 -4.07 -1.46
C THR A 65 16.38 -4.52 -2.62
N THR A 66 15.44 -5.44 -2.38
CA THR A 66 14.43 -5.87 -3.37
C THR A 66 13.49 -4.71 -3.70
N ILE A 67 13.12 -3.88 -2.72
CA ILE A 67 12.27 -2.70 -2.95
C ILE A 67 12.93 -1.72 -3.95
N SER A 68 14.25 -1.54 -3.90
CA SER A 68 14.94 -0.60 -4.81
C SER A 68 15.43 -1.26 -6.11
N ARG A 69 15.91 -2.51 -6.06
CA ARG A 69 16.59 -3.18 -7.18
C ARG A 69 15.72 -4.17 -7.95
N ALA A 70 14.62 -4.63 -7.37
CA ALA A 70 13.76 -5.66 -7.94
C ALA A 70 12.28 -5.34 -7.63
N GLN A 71 11.85 -4.16 -8.05
CA GLN A 71 10.49 -3.67 -7.86
C GLN A 71 9.44 -4.63 -8.44
N GLY A 72 9.77 -5.37 -9.50
CA GLY A 72 8.92 -6.38 -10.11
C GLY A 72 8.87 -7.73 -9.39
N ALA A 73 9.47 -7.88 -8.21
CA ALA A 73 9.41 -9.12 -7.45
C ALA A 73 7.96 -9.51 -7.16
N GLU A 74 7.58 -10.74 -7.51
CA GLU A 74 6.17 -11.16 -7.47
C GLU A 74 5.56 -11.07 -6.06
N LYS A 75 6.32 -11.40 -5.00
CA LYS A 75 5.85 -11.23 -3.61
C LYS A 75 5.52 -9.78 -3.26
N LEU A 76 6.40 -8.86 -3.67
CA LEU A 76 6.22 -7.43 -3.44
C LEU A 76 5.01 -6.91 -4.22
N GLN A 77 4.94 -7.21 -5.51
CA GLN A 77 3.82 -6.76 -6.34
C GLN A 77 2.50 -7.38 -5.91
N ARG A 78 2.49 -8.64 -5.43
CA ARG A 78 1.30 -9.28 -4.85
C ARG A 78 0.83 -8.52 -3.60
N PHE A 79 1.72 -8.23 -2.66
CA PHE A 79 1.38 -7.44 -1.47
C PHE A 79 0.80 -6.07 -1.86
N LEU A 80 1.45 -5.36 -2.77
CA LEU A 80 1.00 -4.04 -3.23
C LEU A 80 -0.39 -4.10 -3.89
N ARG A 81 -0.63 -5.11 -4.75
CA ARG A 81 -1.94 -5.33 -5.38
C ARG A 81 -3.02 -5.64 -4.35
N ASP A 82 -2.73 -6.51 -3.40
CA ASP A 82 -3.68 -6.92 -2.37
C ASP A 82 -4.03 -5.74 -1.45
N ALA A 83 -3.03 -4.94 -1.05
CA ALA A 83 -3.26 -3.72 -0.27
C ALA A 83 -4.09 -2.69 -1.04
N LEU A 84 -3.81 -2.47 -2.33
CA LEU A 84 -4.63 -1.58 -3.18
C LEU A 84 -6.08 -2.03 -3.29
N ARG A 85 -6.32 -3.34 -3.44
CA ARG A 85 -7.69 -3.89 -3.50
C ARG A 85 -8.46 -3.60 -2.22
N VAL A 86 -7.81 -3.79 -1.07
CA VAL A 86 -8.40 -3.54 0.26
C VAL A 86 -8.67 -2.05 0.46
N LEU A 87 -7.70 -1.18 0.16
CA LEU A 87 -7.85 0.26 0.26
C LEU A 87 -8.97 0.80 -0.62
N GLY A 88 -9.11 0.28 -1.85
CA GLY A 88 -10.21 0.65 -2.73
C GLY A 88 -11.57 0.25 -2.16
N ALA A 89 -11.68 -0.98 -1.66
CA ALA A 89 -12.92 -1.45 -1.04
C ALA A 89 -13.29 -0.65 0.23
N ALA A 90 -12.31 -0.25 1.04
CA ALA A 90 -12.53 0.59 2.21
C ALA A 90 -12.91 2.03 1.83
N ALA A 91 -12.25 2.61 0.84
CA ALA A 91 -12.59 3.95 0.32
C ALA A 91 -13.99 4.01 -0.28
N ASP A 92 -14.46 2.93 -0.92
CA ASP A 92 -15.84 2.82 -1.43
C ASP A 92 -16.89 2.82 -0.30
N ILE A 93 -16.53 2.39 0.93
CA ILE A 93 -17.42 2.43 2.10
C ILE A 93 -17.38 3.80 2.78
N ASN A 94 -16.18 4.26 3.13
CA ASN A 94 -15.99 5.43 3.97
C ASN A 94 -16.14 6.74 3.18
N GLY A 95 -15.98 6.71 1.85
CA GLY A 95 -16.02 7.89 0.98
C GLY A 95 -14.79 8.79 1.09
N ASP A 96 -13.93 8.58 2.09
CA ASP A 96 -12.70 9.32 2.35
C ASP A 96 -11.48 8.39 2.31
N PHE A 97 -10.44 8.79 1.56
CA PHE A 97 -9.24 7.97 1.43
C PHE A 97 -8.31 8.05 2.63
N HIS A 98 -8.28 9.16 3.36
CA HIS A 98 -7.50 9.27 4.60
C HIS A 98 -8.07 8.37 5.68
N ASP A 99 -9.39 8.28 5.79
CA ASP A 99 -10.05 7.34 6.70
C ASP A 99 -9.76 5.88 6.30
N ALA A 100 -9.78 5.56 5.00
CA ALA A 100 -9.41 4.24 4.51
C ALA A 100 -7.94 3.88 4.82
N LEU A 101 -7.02 4.84 4.67
CA LEU A 101 -5.61 4.68 5.04
C LEU A 101 -5.43 4.50 6.55
N PHE A 102 -6.15 5.30 7.35
CA PHE A 102 -6.10 5.20 8.80
C PHE A 102 -6.61 3.85 9.28
N TRP A 103 -7.78 3.43 8.77
CA TRP A 103 -8.36 2.11 9.03
C TRP A 103 -7.38 0.99 8.65
N PHE A 104 -6.77 1.08 7.46
CA PHE A 104 -5.86 0.06 6.96
C PHE A 104 -4.68 -0.19 7.90
N ARG A 105 -4.10 0.90 8.44
CA ARG A 105 -2.89 0.83 9.28
C ARG A 105 -3.18 0.58 10.75
N ASN A 106 -4.22 1.22 11.29
CA ASN A 106 -4.36 1.39 12.73
C ASN A 106 -5.57 0.69 13.32
N GLU A 107 -6.61 0.38 12.55
CA GLU A 107 -7.83 -0.19 13.12
C GLU A 107 -7.78 -1.72 13.20
N PRO A 108 -7.76 -2.29 14.42
CA PRO A 108 -7.81 -3.74 14.59
C PRO A 108 -9.20 -4.27 14.29
N ILE A 109 -9.28 -5.39 13.58
CA ILE A 109 -10.56 -6.03 13.25
C ILE A 109 -10.81 -7.18 14.22
N GLY A 110 -11.85 -7.05 15.04
CA GLY A 110 -12.19 -8.07 16.05
C GLY A 110 -12.43 -9.47 15.45
N ALA A 111 -12.99 -9.56 14.24
CA ALA A 111 -13.21 -10.83 13.54
C ALA A 111 -11.93 -11.54 13.09
N PHE A 112 -10.78 -10.86 13.16
CA PHE A 112 -9.48 -11.38 12.73
C PHE A 112 -8.44 -11.31 13.86
N ASP A 113 -8.83 -11.71 15.07
CA ASP A 113 -7.94 -11.73 16.25
C ASP A 113 -7.34 -10.36 16.57
N TYR A 114 -8.10 -9.29 16.33
CA TYR A 114 -7.66 -7.90 16.50
C TYR A 114 -6.44 -7.52 15.64
N LYS A 115 -6.21 -8.22 14.53
CA LYS A 115 -5.19 -7.83 13.55
C LYS A 115 -5.67 -6.65 12.71
N THR A 116 -4.74 -5.82 12.28
CA THR A 116 -5.02 -4.72 11.34
C THR A 116 -5.14 -5.24 9.91
N PRO A 117 -5.84 -4.52 9.02
CA PRO A 117 -5.85 -4.81 7.58
C PRO A 117 -4.44 -5.00 6.99
N GLU A 118 -3.51 -4.13 7.37
CA GLU A 118 -2.10 -4.19 6.95
C GLU A 118 -1.45 -5.54 7.30
N GLN A 119 -1.67 -6.03 8.52
CA GLN A 119 -1.17 -7.33 8.97
C GLN A 119 -1.82 -8.49 8.19
N LEU A 120 -3.13 -8.42 7.95
CA LEU A 120 -3.83 -9.46 7.20
C LEU A 120 -3.38 -9.55 5.75
N VAL A 121 -3.11 -8.41 5.10
CA VAL A 121 -2.55 -8.38 3.75
C VAL A 121 -1.13 -8.95 3.74
N SER A 122 -0.31 -8.59 4.73
CA SER A 122 1.03 -9.15 4.93
C SER A 122 1.01 -10.67 5.11
N GLU A 123 0.00 -11.22 5.79
CA GLU A 123 -0.22 -12.66 5.96
C GLU A 123 -0.84 -13.36 4.73
N GLY A 124 -1.12 -12.62 3.65
CA GLY A 124 -1.74 -13.17 2.44
C GLY A 124 -3.24 -13.43 2.56
N ARG A 125 -3.90 -12.90 3.61
CA ARG A 125 -5.32 -13.06 3.92
C ARG A 125 -6.19 -11.92 3.36
N ALA A 126 -5.73 -11.24 2.32
CA ALA A 126 -6.44 -10.11 1.72
C ALA A 126 -7.83 -10.49 1.16
N ASP A 127 -7.99 -11.68 0.61
CA ASP A 127 -9.30 -12.13 0.10
C ASP A 127 -10.32 -12.34 1.23
N ASP A 128 -9.90 -12.79 2.42
CA ASP A 128 -10.77 -12.91 3.58
C ASP A 128 -11.25 -11.53 4.05
N LEU A 129 -10.32 -10.58 4.08
CA LEU A 129 -10.63 -9.20 4.42
C LEU A 129 -11.59 -8.56 3.42
N LEU A 130 -11.40 -8.77 2.12
CA LEU A 130 -12.32 -8.28 1.09
C LEU A 130 -13.72 -8.89 1.21
N ARG A 131 -13.83 -10.16 1.60
CA ARG A 131 -15.15 -10.79 1.88
C ARG A 131 -15.82 -10.14 3.10
N TYR A 132 -15.05 -9.88 4.15
CA TYR A 132 -15.54 -9.20 5.35
C TYR A 132 -16.05 -7.79 5.03
N VAL A 133 -15.26 -6.98 4.32
CA VAL A 133 -15.62 -5.61 3.90
C VAL A 133 -16.89 -5.61 3.03
N LYS A 134 -17.02 -6.56 2.09
CA LYS A 134 -18.24 -6.73 1.29
C LYS A 134 -19.46 -7.16 2.12
N ALA A 135 -19.27 -8.02 3.12
CA ALA A 135 -20.34 -8.42 4.01
C ALA A 135 -20.84 -7.24 4.85
N LEU A 136 -19.95 -6.36 5.30
CA LEU A 136 -20.33 -5.11 5.97
C LEU A 136 -21.15 -4.21 5.04
N GLN A 137 -20.73 -4.02 3.78
CA GLN A 137 -21.51 -3.27 2.79
C GLN A 137 -22.92 -3.86 2.60
N ALA A 138 -23.02 -5.18 2.46
CA ALA A 138 -24.30 -5.85 2.27
C ALA A 138 -25.21 -5.76 3.51
N GLY A 139 -24.64 -5.78 4.72
CA GLY A 139 -25.39 -5.65 5.98
C GLY A 139 -25.83 -4.22 6.28
N VAL A 140 -25.13 -3.20 5.81
CA VAL A 140 -25.51 -1.78 5.96
C VAL A 140 -26.67 -1.40 5.02
N VAL A 141 -26.86 -2.13 3.93
CA VAL A 141 -27.93 -1.90 2.94
C VAL A 141 -29.20 -2.73 3.24
N GLY A 142 -29.17 -3.59 4.26
CA GLY A 142 -30.25 -4.50 4.65
C GLY A 142 -31.23 -3.95 5.67
#